data_AF-A0A6J8AFL1-F1
#
_entry.id   AF-A0A6J8AFL1-F1
#
_cell.length_a   1.000
_cell.length_b   1.000
_cell.length_c   1.000
_cell.angle_alpha   90.00
_cell.angle_beta   90.00
_cell.angle_gamma   90.00
#
_symmetry.space_group_name_H-M   'P 1'
#
loop_
_entity.id
_entity.type
_entity.pdbx_description
1 polymer ?
#
loop_
_entity_poly.entity_id
_entity_poly.type
_entity_poly.pdbx_seq_one_letter_code
_entity_poly.pdbx_strand_id
1 'polypeptide(L)'
;MRILHCKLECKTWEITICAENNTKSTIKEGAMGQVKIEALTLKILTDNDFRYFWISWAENHIEVGRGAQYGLVDFYTDPEEEFGKQARKKKLKKSLIWMAKKQRILQCLEDSYPNTIPISNLLKLCKDKLADTTTAAVMLNDLQNKGFIKEVEKGFWMRIQSGGADANDEVQIVKNIPKLTSQGQPTMAVITSLYCEKLAVDALIDNKTTLLCQIQNRSERIGRHKIVSTKLSKGALSPVNSKISTENSVTRLLSTFSKVQHVFLVGVGGSVPDYEDASKHVKLGDIVVSLPSHERSCLYVHCQNIEHALRTDEYKFNVKHWACADDTLQKIAEKIRNVTDSSSDTERPWDIYLEEASERLKAEESSFHRPFINTDRLYYTNPDGTVVKVHHPPGDRNYIEGRTNVWFGALSNGMNIAKDGKLRKTFARLYGIKAYDLDTDAILESLEGNRNESFFIIRGIADYADGSRKEWQPYSAMAAAAYMKTLIMAL
;
A
#
# COMPACT_ATOMS: atom_id res chain seq x y z
N MET A 1 29.01 -20.14 -39.18
CA MET A 1 29.48 -18.94 -39.89
C MET A 1 28.49 -18.63 -41.02
N ARG A 2 27.59 -17.67 -40.79
CA ARG A 2 26.73 -17.07 -41.82
C ARG A 2 26.49 -15.62 -41.41
N ILE A 3 26.74 -14.75 -42.36
CA ILE A 3 26.94 -13.30 -42.24
C ILE A 3 25.58 -12.63 -42.03
N LEU A 4 25.45 -11.85 -40.96
CA LEU A 4 24.41 -10.82 -40.85
C LEU A 4 25.05 -9.49 -41.28
N HIS A 5 24.74 -9.08 -42.51
CA HIS A 5 25.01 -7.73 -43.00
C HIS A 5 24.15 -6.75 -42.20
N CYS A 6 24.73 -6.14 -41.16
CA CYS A 6 24.22 -4.86 -40.66
C CYS A 6 25.05 -3.77 -41.35
N LYS A 7 24.57 -3.26 -42.49
CA LYS A 7 24.99 -1.94 -42.98
C LYS A 7 24.41 -0.92 -42.01
N LEU A 8 25.14 -0.64 -40.94
CA LEU A 8 25.00 0.66 -40.26
C LEU A 8 25.59 1.67 -41.26
N GLU A 9 24.73 2.44 -41.91
CA GLU A 9 25.17 3.68 -42.56
C GLU A 9 25.70 4.60 -41.46
N CYS A 10 27.01 4.56 -41.21
CA CYS A 10 27.66 5.49 -40.32
C CYS A 10 27.62 6.87 -40.98
N LYS A 11 26.65 7.70 -40.57
CA LYS A 11 26.65 9.13 -40.90
C LYS A 11 27.99 9.72 -40.49
N THR A 12 28.77 10.14 -41.47
CA THR A 12 30.08 10.76 -41.25
C THR A 12 29.91 12.27 -41.31
N TRP A 13 30.54 13.03 -40.42
CA TRP A 13 30.49 14.49 -40.42
C TRP A 13 31.88 15.03 -40.71
N GLU A 14 31.98 16.00 -41.62
CA GLU A 14 33.23 16.71 -41.90
C GLU A 14 33.12 18.12 -41.32
N ILE A 15 34.08 18.48 -40.47
CA ILE A 15 34.19 19.79 -39.84
C ILE A 15 35.40 20.48 -40.45
N THR A 16 35.16 21.60 -41.13
CA THR A 16 36.22 22.41 -41.72
C THR A 16 36.38 23.67 -40.90
N ILE A 17 37.56 23.87 -40.31
CA ILE A 17 37.89 25.06 -39.53
C ILE A 17 38.71 25.99 -40.43
N CYS A 18 38.28 27.26 -40.53
CA CYS A 18 39.01 28.33 -41.23
C CYS A 18 39.16 28.16 -42.74
N ALA A 19 38.06 27.75 -43.37
CA ALA A 19 37.84 27.85 -44.79
C ALA A 19 37.79 29.32 -45.27
N GLU A 20 37.81 29.51 -46.59
CA GLU A 20 37.69 30.81 -47.27
C GLU A 20 38.65 31.87 -46.70
N ASN A 21 39.96 31.61 -46.80
CA ASN A 21 41.01 32.50 -46.31
C ASN A 21 40.88 32.81 -44.82
N ASN A 22 40.60 31.79 -43.99
CA ASN A 22 40.55 31.90 -42.54
C ASN A 22 39.48 32.88 -42.05
N THR A 23 38.32 32.87 -42.72
CA THR A 23 37.19 33.72 -42.36
C THR A 23 36.00 32.94 -41.83
N LYS A 24 35.89 31.64 -42.12
CA LYS A 24 34.69 30.84 -41.80
C LYS A 24 34.99 29.39 -41.48
N SER A 25 34.06 28.74 -40.77
CA SER A 25 34.13 27.33 -40.41
C SER A 25 32.77 26.69 -40.69
N THR A 26 32.78 25.43 -41.12
CA THR A 26 31.57 24.73 -41.62
C THR A 26 31.49 23.30 -41.10
N ILE A 27 30.26 22.79 -41.02
CA ILE A 27 29.97 21.37 -40.75
C ILE A 27 29.10 20.84 -41.89
N LYS A 28 29.51 19.72 -42.50
CA LYS A 28 28.77 19.04 -43.58
C LYS A 28 28.63 17.54 -43.34
N GLU A 29 27.60 16.95 -43.93
CA GLU A 29 27.29 15.52 -43.82
C GLU A 29 28.08 14.70 -44.86
N GLY A 30 29.23 14.19 -44.48
CA GLY A 30 30.14 13.42 -45.35
C GLY A 30 30.93 14.30 -46.33
N ALA A 31 31.87 13.69 -47.05
CA ALA A 31 32.84 14.44 -47.86
C ALA A 31 32.21 15.24 -49.02
N MET A 32 31.10 14.74 -49.58
CA MET A 32 30.36 15.38 -50.68
C MET A 32 28.97 15.91 -50.26
N GLY A 33 28.72 16.04 -48.95
CA GLY A 33 27.45 16.54 -48.44
C GLY A 33 27.31 18.06 -48.49
N GLN A 34 26.07 18.52 -48.38
CA GLN A 34 25.76 19.94 -48.24
C GLN A 34 26.19 20.47 -46.88
N VAL A 35 26.65 21.73 -46.85
CA VAL A 35 26.95 22.45 -45.60
C VAL A 35 25.66 22.64 -44.83
N LYS A 36 25.61 22.10 -43.61
CA LYS A 36 24.46 22.22 -42.72
C LYS A 36 24.52 23.48 -41.86
N ILE A 37 25.74 23.86 -41.47
CA ILE A 37 26.00 24.99 -40.58
C ILE A 37 27.27 25.71 -41.05
N GLU A 38 27.23 27.04 -41.03
CA GLU A 38 28.35 27.92 -41.32
C GLU A 38 28.44 28.98 -40.21
N ALA A 39 29.66 29.23 -39.74
CA ALA A 39 29.93 30.25 -38.73
C ALA A 39 31.11 31.14 -39.15
N LEU A 40 30.94 32.46 -38.98
CA LEU A 40 32.01 33.45 -39.17
C LEU A 40 33.10 33.24 -38.11
N THR A 41 34.30 32.93 -38.58
CA THR A 41 35.46 32.61 -37.75
C THR A 41 36.70 33.30 -38.29
N LEU A 42 36.72 34.62 -38.14
CA LEU A 42 37.82 35.46 -38.62
C LEU A 42 39.13 35.18 -37.87
N LYS A 43 40.20 34.93 -38.64
CA LYS A 43 41.61 34.87 -38.23
C LYS A 43 41.92 33.94 -37.04
N ILE A 44 41.39 32.71 -37.04
CA ILE A 44 41.75 31.70 -36.00
C ILE A 44 43.17 31.22 -36.20
N LEU A 45 43.51 30.84 -37.43
CA LEU A 45 44.80 30.23 -37.75
C LEU A 45 45.83 31.31 -38.07
N THR A 46 47.00 31.26 -37.46
CA THR A 46 48.12 32.13 -37.79
C THR A 46 49.41 31.36 -37.58
N ASP A 47 50.38 31.63 -38.45
CA ASP A 47 51.75 31.10 -38.42
C ASP A 47 52.64 31.73 -37.34
N ASN A 48 52.19 32.84 -36.73
CA ASN A 48 52.98 33.64 -35.79
C ASN A 48 52.57 33.46 -34.32
N ASP A 49 51.49 32.74 -34.03
CA ASP A 49 50.91 32.65 -32.69
C ASP A 49 50.22 31.29 -32.46
N PHE A 50 50.51 30.63 -31.34
CA PHE A 50 49.95 29.32 -31.02
C PHE A 50 48.64 29.47 -30.25
N ARG A 51 47.53 29.03 -30.85
CA ARG A 51 46.18 29.24 -30.30
C ARG A 51 45.47 27.93 -30.03
N TYR A 52 44.90 27.82 -28.83
CA TYR A 52 44.07 26.68 -28.44
C TYR A 52 42.67 26.82 -29.05
N PHE A 53 42.22 25.74 -29.67
CA PHE A 53 40.84 25.51 -30.07
C PHE A 53 40.44 24.10 -29.64
N TRP A 54 39.15 23.84 -29.48
CA TRP A 54 38.66 22.52 -29.08
C TRP A 54 37.42 22.15 -29.89
N ILE A 55 37.24 20.84 -30.06
CA ILE A 55 36.04 20.22 -30.65
C ILE A 55 35.53 19.20 -29.64
N SER A 56 34.23 19.21 -29.33
CA SER A 56 33.61 18.23 -28.44
C SER A 56 32.51 17.47 -29.17
N TRP A 57 32.38 16.17 -28.91
CA TRP A 57 31.23 15.36 -29.32
C TRP A 57 30.65 14.65 -28.09
N ALA A 58 29.52 15.14 -27.60
CA ALA A 58 28.83 14.60 -26.43
C ALA A 58 27.31 14.72 -26.63
N GLU A 59 26.55 13.77 -26.10
CA GLU A 59 25.08 13.74 -26.20
C GLU A 59 24.51 13.91 -27.63
N ASN A 60 25.23 13.41 -28.66
CA ASN A 60 24.94 13.59 -30.09
C ASN A 60 25.10 15.02 -30.65
N HIS A 61 25.81 15.90 -29.95
CA HIS A 61 26.08 17.28 -30.38
C HIS A 61 27.57 17.51 -30.65
N ILE A 62 27.88 18.24 -31.73
CA ILE A 62 29.24 18.65 -32.09
C ILE A 62 29.42 20.13 -31.74
N GLU A 63 30.44 20.44 -30.94
CA GLU A 63 30.78 21.79 -30.51
C GLU A 63 32.19 22.17 -30.96
N VAL A 64 32.43 23.46 -31.25
CA VAL A 64 33.76 23.99 -31.56
C VAL A 64 33.96 25.33 -30.83
N GLY A 65 35.11 25.52 -30.16
CA GLY A 65 35.40 26.74 -29.39
C GLY A 65 36.85 27.22 -29.50
N ARG A 66 37.12 28.43 -28.97
CA ARG A 66 38.46 29.05 -28.90
C ARG A 66 38.85 29.31 -27.45
N GLY A 67 40.14 29.18 -27.13
CA GLY A 67 40.66 29.40 -25.78
C GLY A 67 40.45 28.20 -24.84
N ALA A 68 40.70 28.40 -23.54
CA ALA A 68 40.73 27.32 -22.54
C ALA A 68 39.38 27.04 -21.84
N GLN A 69 38.32 27.82 -22.14
CA GLN A 69 36.99 27.64 -21.54
C GLN A 69 36.02 26.96 -22.52
N TYR A 70 35.30 25.96 -22.03
CA TYR A 70 34.29 25.20 -22.76
C TYR A 70 32.90 25.89 -22.67
N GLY A 71 32.13 25.88 -23.76
CA GLY A 71 30.65 26.08 -23.74
C GLY A 71 30.07 27.51 -23.86
N LEU A 72 30.48 28.36 -24.81
CA LEU A 72 29.98 29.75 -24.89
C LEU A 72 29.46 30.25 -26.27
N VAL A 73 29.14 29.40 -27.25
CA VAL A 73 28.54 29.86 -28.53
C VAL A 73 27.37 28.96 -28.99
N ASP A 74 26.32 29.59 -29.52
CA ASP A 74 24.97 29.05 -29.80
C ASP A 74 24.86 27.79 -30.69
N PHE A 75 23.77 27.06 -30.45
CA PHE A 75 23.56 25.62 -30.69
C PHE A 75 22.91 25.27 -32.05
N TYR A 76 23.23 24.08 -32.57
CA TYR A 76 22.38 23.35 -33.51
C TYR A 76 21.81 22.09 -32.87
N THR A 77 20.48 21.99 -32.86
CA THR A 77 19.72 20.83 -32.38
C THR A 77 19.06 20.19 -33.59
N ASP A 78 19.29 18.89 -33.83
CA ASP A 78 18.61 18.15 -34.90
C ASP A 78 17.08 18.14 -34.66
N PRO A 79 16.27 18.78 -35.53
CA PRO A 79 14.84 18.88 -35.34
C PRO A 79 14.11 17.52 -35.33
N GLU A 80 14.68 16.49 -35.98
CA GLU A 80 14.06 15.16 -36.04
C GLU A 80 14.18 14.38 -34.71
N GLU A 81 15.24 14.62 -33.92
CA GLU A 81 15.46 13.95 -32.64
C GLU A 81 14.65 14.61 -31.48
N GLU A 82 14.44 15.93 -31.53
CA GLU A 82 13.52 16.68 -30.66
C GLU A 82 12.08 16.13 -30.77
N PHE A 83 11.61 15.90 -32.00
CA PHE A 83 10.30 15.31 -32.27
C PHE A 83 10.21 13.86 -31.75
N GLY A 84 11.28 13.07 -31.93
CA GLY A 84 11.40 11.71 -31.40
C GLY A 84 11.41 11.63 -29.86
N LYS A 85 12.13 12.54 -29.18
CA LYS A 85 12.14 12.67 -27.71
C LYS A 85 10.77 13.07 -27.18
N GLN A 86 10.09 14.02 -27.83
CA GLN A 86 8.73 14.42 -27.46
C GLN A 86 7.70 13.30 -27.71
N ALA A 87 7.80 12.57 -28.82
CA ALA A 87 6.93 11.43 -29.12
C ALA A 87 7.14 10.27 -28.13
N ARG A 88 8.39 9.96 -27.75
CA ARG A 88 8.72 8.97 -26.70
C ARG A 88 8.18 9.40 -25.34
N LYS A 89 8.35 10.67 -24.93
CA LYS A 89 7.77 11.24 -23.70
C LYS A 89 6.24 11.15 -23.72
N LYS A 90 5.59 11.47 -24.85
CA LYS A 90 4.13 11.33 -25.03
C LYS A 90 3.68 9.87 -24.92
N LYS A 91 4.41 8.92 -25.52
CA LYS A 91 4.12 7.48 -25.44
C LYS A 91 4.25 6.95 -24.01
N LEU A 92 5.33 7.31 -23.31
CA LEU A 92 5.54 6.95 -21.91
C LEU A 92 4.44 7.53 -21.00
N LYS A 93 4.09 8.80 -21.19
CA LYS A 93 2.98 9.45 -20.46
C LYS A 93 1.65 8.73 -20.67
N LYS A 94 1.32 8.35 -21.91
CA LYS A 94 0.12 7.55 -22.21
C LYS A 94 0.15 6.19 -21.52
N SER A 95 1.29 5.51 -21.51
CA SER A 95 1.46 4.21 -20.83
C SER A 95 1.30 4.32 -19.31
N LEU A 96 1.87 5.34 -18.68
CA LEU A 96 1.72 5.58 -17.24
C LEU A 96 0.27 5.88 -16.86
N ILE A 97 -0.43 6.70 -17.64
CA ILE A 97 -1.86 6.98 -17.44
C ILE A 97 -2.68 5.69 -17.56
N TRP A 98 -2.39 4.86 -18.57
CA TRP A 98 -3.04 3.56 -18.73
C TRP A 98 -2.86 2.68 -17.49
N MET A 99 -1.63 2.53 -16.99
CA MET A 99 -1.34 1.74 -15.80
C MET A 99 -2.04 2.29 -14.56
N ALA A 100 -2.03 3.60 -14.35
CA ALA A 100 -2.70 4.23 -13.21
C ALA A 100 -4.22 4.01 -13.23
N LYS A 101 -4.86 4.15 -14.41
CA LYS A 101 -6.29 3.88 -14.58
C LYS A 101 -6.63 2.41 -14.34
N LYS A 102 -5.85 1.50 -14.90
CA LYS A 102 -6.02 0.06 -14.68
C LYS A 102 -5.89 -0.30 -13.19
N GLN A 103 -4.89 0.23 -12.50
CA GLN A 103 -4.71 0.04 -11.06
C GLN A 103 -5.88 0.62 -10.27
N ARG A 104 -6.43 1.76 -10.69
CA ARG A 104 -7.60 2.36 -10.04
C ARG A 104 -8.84 1.50 -10.21
N ILE A 105 -9.08 0.92 -11.38
CA ILE A 105 -10.18 -0.04 -11.62
C ILE A 105 -10.03 -1.26 -10.71
N LEU A 106 -8.83 -1.85 -10.67
CA LEU A 106 -8.55 -2.99 -9.80
C LEU A 106 -8.80 -2.66 -8.33
N GLN A 107 -8.30 -1.51 -7.85
CA GLN A 107 -8.54 -1.05 -6.49
C GLN A 107 -10.03 -0.90 -6.18
N CYS A 108 -10.83 -0.34 -7.09
CA CYS A 108 -12.27 -0.20 -6.87
C CYS A 108 -12.95 -1.57 -6.70
N LEU A 109 -12.53 -2.56 -7.48
CA LEU A 109 -13.03 -3.94 -7.39
C LEU A 109 -12.58 -4.61 -6.09
N GLU A 110 -11.34 -4.37 -5.64
CA GLU A 110 -10.82 -4.83 -4.35
C GLU A 110 -11.58 -4.19 -3.18
N ASP A 111 -11.80 -2.88 -3.22
CA ASP A 111 -12.53 -2.13 -2.18
C ASP A 111 -13.96 -2.64 -2.04
N SER A 112 -14.60 -3.03 -3.14
CA SER A 112 -15.98 -3.52 -3.13
C SER A 112 -16.11 -5.03 -2.93
N TYR A 113 -15.03 -5.80 -3.08
CA TYR A 113 -15.03 -7.24 -2.81
C TYR A 113 -15.66 -7.53 -1.44
N PRO A 114 -16.60 -8.49 -1.33
CA PRO A 114 -16.98 -9.50 -2.34
C PRO A 114 -18.13 -9.10 -3.28
N ASN A 115 -18.58 -7.84 -3.29
CA ASN A 115 -19.71 -7.41 -4.10
C ASN A 115 -19.33 -7.18 -5.58
N THR A 116 -20.29 -7.40 -6.47
CA THR A 116 -20.17 -7.01 -7.88
C THR A 116 -20.33 -5.49 -8.04
N ILE A 117 -19.63 -4.91 -9.03
CA ILE A 117 -19.77 -3.51 -9.39
C ILE A 117 -20.15 -3.41 -10.87
N PRO A 118 -21.20 -2.63 -11.23
CA PRO A 118 -21.50 -2.35 -12.61
C PRO A 118 -20.42 -1.45 -13.23
N ILE A 119 -20.12 -1.67 -14.52
CA ILE A 119 -19.12 -0.88 -15.26
C ILE A 119 -19.38 0.64 -15.20
N SER A 120 -20.65 1.04 -15.16
CA SER A 120 -21.06 2.45 -15.04
C SER A 120 -20.58 3.09 -13.73
N ASN A 121 -20.54 2.33 -12.64
CA ASN A 121 -20.02 2.82 -11.36
C ASN A 121 -18.48 2.83 -11.36
N LEU A 122 -17.82 1.80 -11.92
CA LEU A 122 -16.35 1.79 -12.07
C LEU A 122 -15.85 3.03 -12.82
N LEU A 123 -16.53 3.41 -13.92
CA LEU A 123 -16.20 4.61 -14.70
C LEU A 123 -16.36 5.91 -13.88
N LYS A 124 -17.46 6.05 -13.12
CA LYS A 124 -17.67 7.20 -12.23
C LYS A 124 -16.58 7.32 -11.17
N LEU A 125 -16.16 6.21 -10.58
CA LEU A 125 -15.16 6.15 -9.51
C LEU A 125 -13.73 6.46 -9.98
N CYS A 126 -13.46 6.26 -11.27
CA CYS A 126 -12.20 6.63 -11.91
C CYS A 126 -12.12 8.14 -12.24
N LYS A 127 -13.17 8.94 -11.95
CA LYS A 127 -13.25 10.39 -12.21
C LYS A 127 -12.96 10.78 -13.66
N ASP A 128 -13.23 9.87 -14.61
CA ASP A 128 -13.10 10.16 -16.03
C ASP A 128 -14.39 10.76 -16.58
N LYS A 129 -14.27 11.76 -17.48
CA LYS A 129 -15.37 12.10 -18.39
C LYS A 129 -15.68 10.86 -19.24
N LEU A 130 -16.93 10.73 -19.69
CA LEU A 130 -17.56 9.59 -20.40
C LEU A 130 -16.91 9.08 -21.70
N ALA A 131 -15.61 9.30 -21.91
CA ALA A 131 -14.78 8.77 -22.99
C ALA A 131 -13.67 7.94 -22.32
N ASP A 132 -13.74 6.61 -22.25
CA ASP A 132 -14.06 5.71 -23.33
C ASP A 132 -14.43 4.34 -22.74
N THR A 133 -15.70 3.96 -22.78
CA THR A 133 -16.21 2.66 -22.31
C THR A 133 -15.41 1.50 -22.92
N THR A 134 -14.93 1.68 -24.16
CA THR A 134 -14.05 0.76 -24.87
C THR A 134 -12.72 0.55 -24.14
N THR A 135 -12.06 1.63 -23.71
CA THR A 135 -10.81 1.57 -22.95
C THR A 135 -10.99 0.83 -21.62
N ALA A 136 -12.08 1.11 -20.89
CA ALA A 136 -12.37 0.39 -19.64
C ALA A 136 -12.67 -1.09 -19.89
N ALA A 137 -13.41 -1.42 -20.94
CA ALA A 137 -13.67 -2.81 -21.34
C ALA A 137 -12.37 -3.56 -21.69
N VAL A 138 -11.43 -2.91 -22.39
CA VAL A 138 -10.11 -3.51 -22.68
C VAL A 138 -9.32 -3.74 -21.40
N MET A 139 -9.31 -2.79 -20.45
CA MET A 139 -8.64 -2.96 -19.15
C MET A 139 -9.26 -4.09 -18.33
N LEU A 140 -10.59 -4.19 -18.31
CA LEU A 140 -11.31 -5.27 -17.61
C LEU A 140 -11.02 -6.63 -18.25
N ASN A 141 -11.00 -6.71 -19.58
CA ASN A 141 -10.65 -7.95 -20.28
C ASN A 141 -9.20 -8.38 -20.00
N ASP A 142 -8.26 -7.43 -19.97
CA ASP A 142 -6.87 -7.72 -19.59
C ASP A 142 -6.74 -8.19 -18.13
N LEU A 143 -7.48 -7.58 -17.19
CA LEU A 143 -7.54 -8.05 -15.79
C LEU A 143 -8.19 -9.45 -15.67
N GLN A 144 -9.23 -9.73 -16.46
CA GLN A 144 -9.90 -11.03 -16.48
C GLN A 144 -9.01 -12.13 -17.06
N ASN A 145 -8.28 -11.85 -18.15
CA ASN A 145 -7.33 -12.78 -18.74
C ASN A 145 -6.18 -13.14 -17.79
N LYS A 146 -5.83 -12.23 -16.88
CA LYS A 146 -4.87 -12.49 -15.79
C LYS A 146 -5.46 -13.27 -14.62
N GLY A 147 -6.77 -13.55 -14.65
CA GLY A 147 -7.45 -14.26 -13.56
C GLY A 147 -7.63 -13.42 -12.30
N PHE A 148 -7.64 -12.09 -12.40
CA PHE A 148 -7.84 -11.21 -11.25
C PHE A 148 -9.30 -10.85 -11.00
N ILE A 149 -10.10 -10.77 -12.07
CA ILE A 149 -11.50 -10.38 -11.99
C ILE A 149 -12.35 -11.29 -12.87
N LYS A 150 -13.66 -11.32 -12.62
CA LYS A 150 -14.62 -12.04 -13.44
C LYS A 150 -15.87 -11.20 -13.68
N GLU A 151 -16.40 -11.25 -14.90
CA GLU A 151 -17.75 -10.79 -15.20
C GLU A 151 -18.75 -11.85 -14.70
N VAL A 152 -19.51 -11.51 -13.66
CA VAL A 152 -20.47 -12.43 -13.01
C VAL A 152 -21.81 -12.40 -13.74
N GLU A 153 -22.24 -11.21 -14.13
CA GLU A 153 -23.40 -10.94 -14.96
C GLU A 153 -23.00 -9.88 -15.99
N LYS A 154 -23.72 -9.79 -17.11
CA LYS A 154 -23.39 -8.85 -18.20
C LYS A 154 -23.27 -7.41 -17.68
N GLY A 155 -22.07 -6.85 -17.71
CA GLY A 155 -21.71 -5.52 -17.23
C GLY A 155 -21.37 -5.41 -15.74
N PHE A 156 -21.36 -6.52 -14.99
CA PHE A 156 -21.10 -6.59 -13.55
C PHE A 156 -19.83 -7.39 -13.25
N TRP A 157 -18.87 -6.72 -12.63
CA TRP A 157 -17.52 -7.22 -12.41
C TRP A 157 -17.22 -7.43 -10.93
N MET A 158 -16.46 -8.47 -10.63
CA MET A 158 -16.04 -8.81 -9.26
C MET A 158 -14.56 -9.19 -9.24
N ARG A 159 -13.85 -8.84 -8.15
CA ARG A 159 -12.51 -9.38 -7.84
C ARG A 159 -12.63 -10.88 -7.53
N ILE A 160 -11.70 -11.68 -8.06
CA ILE A 160 -11.54 -13.10 -7.71
C ILE A 160 -10.19 -13.31 -7.04
N GLN A 161 -10.10 -14.26 -6.11
CA GLN A 161 -8.85 -14.64 -5.45
C GLN A 161 -8.06 -15.59 -6.34
N SER A 162 -6.80 -15.24 -6.61
CA SER A 162 -5.93 -16.00 -7.50
C SER A 162 -5.21 -17.08 -6.70
N GLY A 163 -5.96 -18.07 -6.18
CA GLY A 163 -5.39 -19.03 -5.25
C GLY A 163 -6.27 -20.20 -4.81
N GLY A 164 -7.41 -20.46 -5.47
CA GLY A 164 -8.15 -21.72 -5.28
C GLY A 164 -7.44 -22.93 -5.91
N ALA A 165 -6.14 -23.05 -5.69
CA ALA A 165 -5.25 -24.04 -6.30
C ALA A 165 -4.99 -25.26 -5.40
N ASP A 166 -5.61 -25.34 -4.23
CA ASP A 166 -5.88 -26.63 -3.61
C ASP A 166 -7.14 -27.20 -4.27
N ALA A 167 -7.05 -28.42 -4.81
CA ALA A 167 -8.16 -29.11 -5.49
C ALA A 167 -9.42 -29.33 -4.62
N ASN A 168 -9.40 -28.90 -3.35
CA ASN A 168 -10.48 -29.00 -2.38
C ASN A 168 -11.20 -27.67 -2.10
N ASP A 169 -10.71 -26.53 -2.59
CA ASP A 169 -11.31 -25.21 -2.32
C ASP A 169 -12.47 -24.93 -3.29
N GLU A 170 -13.70 -25.15 -2.83
CA GLU A 170 -14.92 -24.88 -3.60
C GLU A 170 -15.37 -23.43 -3.44
N VAL A 171 -15.42 -22.68 -4.55
CA VAL A 171 -16.08 -21.37 -4.61
C VAL A 171 -17.50 -21.55 -5.13
N GLN A 172 -18.51 -21.35 -4.28
CA GLN A 172 -19.92 -21.48 -4.64
C GLN A 172 -20.65 -20.14 -4.57
N ILE A 173 -21.51 -19.88 -5.57
CA ILE A 173 -22.39 -18.70 -5.59
C ILE A 173 -23.77 -19.11 -5.09
N VAL A 174 -24.22 -18.57 -3.97
CA VAL A 174 -25.46 -18.98 -3.29
C VAL A 174 -26.40 -17.80 -3.07
N LYS A 175 -27.70 -18.00 -3.29
CA LYS A 175 -28.71 -16.93 -3.13
C LYS A 175 -29.05 -16.61 -1.67
N ASN A 176 -28.97 -17.58 -0.76
CA ASN A 176 -29.26 -17.43 0.67
C ASN A 176 -28.44 -18.41 1.52
N ILE A 177 -27.98 -17.95 2.69
CA ILE A 177 -27.33 -18.78 3.71
C ILE A 177 -28.35 -19.71 4.33
N PRO A 178 -28.21 -21.04 4.25
CA PRO A 178 -29.02 -21.92 5.05
C PRO A 178 -28.52 -21.92 6.49
N LYS A 179 -29.49 -22.16 7.38
CA LYS A 179 -29.22 -22.28 8.80
C LYS A 179 -28.28 -23.46 9.05
N LEU A 180 -27.08 -23.16 9.53
CA LEU A 180 -26.14 -24.19 9.99
C LEU A 180 -26.72 -24.92 11.21
N THR A 181 -26.44 -26.22 11.29
CA THR A 181 -26.71 -26.98 12.51
C THR A 181 -25.92 -26.40 13.67
N SER A 182 -26.42 -26.58 14.89
CA SER A 182 -25.78 -26.08 16.12
C SER A 182 -24.30 -26.49 16.24
N GLN A 183 -23.94 -27.70 15.79
CA GLN A 183 -22.55 -28.17 15.79
C GLN A 183 -21.70 -27.54 14.66
N GLY A 184 -22.30 -27.12 13.55
CA GLY A 184 -21.63 -26.53 12.38
C GLY A 184 -21.27 -25.05 12.52
N GLN A 185 -21.93 -24.35 13.43
CA GLN A 185 -21.79 -22.91 13.66
C GLN A 185 -20.37 -22.50 14.13
N PRO A 186 -19.78 -21.42 13.59
CA PRO A 186 -18.52 -20.89 14.06
C PRO A 186 -18.66 -20.22 15.43
N THR A 187 -17.59 -20.22 16.20
CA THR A 187 -17.51 -19.58 17.52
C THR A 187 -16.66 -18.32 17.51
N MET A 188 -15.93 -18.07 16.42
CA MET A 188 -15.07 -16.92 16.26
C MET A 188 -15.32 -16.29 14.88
N ALA A 189 -15.22 -14.97 14.80
CA ALA A 189 -15.29 -14.23 13.54
C ALA A 189 -14.03 -13.41 13.33
N VAL A 190 -13.57 -13.30 12.08
CA VAL A 190 -12.48 -12.43 11.67
C VAL A 190 -13.03 -11.40 10.68
N ILE A 191 -12.83 -10.12 10.96
CA ILE A 191 -13.30 -9.01 10.14
C ILE A 191 -12.09 -8.23 9.63
N THR A 192 -12.05 -8.04 8.32
CA THR A 192 -11.02 -7.30 7.57
C THR A 192 -11.65 -6.19 6.73
N SER A 193 -10.89 -5.18 6.35
CA SER A 193 -11.37 -4.00 5.60
C SER A 193 -10.75 -3.89 4.20
N LEU A 194 -9.52 -4.36 4.01
CA LEU A 194 -8.78 -4.33 2.74
C LEU A 194 -8.68 -5.73 2.12
N TYR A 195 -8.47 -5.76 0.81
CA TYR A 195 -8.35 -7.02 0.08
C TYR A 195 -7.10 -7.82 0.49
N CYS A 196 -5.95 -7.15 0.65
CA CYS A 196 -4.73 -7.81 1.13
C CYS A 196 -4.85 -8.37 2.55
N GLU A 197 -5.66 -7.74 3.41
CA GLU A 197 -5.98 -8.26 4.76
C GLU A 197 -6.78 -9.55 4.68
N LYS A 198 -7.78 -9.61 3.78
CA LYS A 198 -8.54 -10.84 3.54
C LYS A 198 -7.66 -11.95 3.00
N LEU A 199 -6.79 -11.66 2.03
CA LEU A 199 -5.83 -12.64 1.50
C LEU A 199 -4.92 -13.19 2.60
N ALA A 200 -4.37 -12.31 3.44
CA ALA A 200 -3.51 -12.67 4.55
C ALA A 200 -4.20 -13.57 5.59
N VAL A 201 -5.42 -13.19 6.02
CA VAL A 201 -6.22 -14.00 6.94
C VAL A 201 -6.55 -15.35 6.32
N ASP A 202 -7.01 -15.35 5.08
CA ASP A 202 -7.40 -16.57 4.39
C ASP A 202 -6.22 -17.50 4.26
N ALA A 203 -5.03 -17.03 3.91
CA ALA A 203 -3.83 -17.86 3.82
C ALA A 203 -3.62 -18.72 5.07
N LEU A 204 -4.01 -18.26 6.25
CA LEU A 204 -3.78 -18.92 7.53
C LEU A 204 -4.95 -19.76 8.07
N ILE A 205 -6.08 -19.75 7.38
CA ILE A 205 -7.24 -20.62 7.68
C ILE A 205 -7.06 -21.97 6.98
N ASP A 206 -7.40 -23.06 7.66
CA ASP A 206 -7.39 -24.41 7.08
C ASP A 206 -8.82 -24.84 6.70
N ASN A 207 -8.95 -25.70 5.67
CA ASN A 207 -10.23 -26.21 5.15
C ASN A 207 -11.23 -25.10 4.78
N LYS A 208 -10.82 -24.21 3.88
CA LYS A 208 -11.61 -23.02 3.52
C LYS A 208 -12.80 -23.38 2.64
N THR A 209 -13.85 -22.59 2.74
CA THR A 209 -14.95 -22.64 1.76
C THR A 209 -15.45 -21.23 1.53
N THR A 210 -15.04 -20.67 0.40
CA THR A 210 -15.29 -19.28 0.04
C THR A 210 -16.63 -19.15 -0.64
N LEU A 211 -17.51 -18.34 -0.06
CA LEU A 211 -18.91 -18.29 -0.46
C LEU A 211 -19.25 -16.90 -0.95
N LEU A 212 -19.34 -16.77 -2.29
CA LEU A 212 -19.61 -15.50 -2.97
C LEU A 212 -21.13 -15.34 -3.08
N CYS A 213 -21.65 -14.26 -2.50
CA CYS A 213 -23.03 -14.13 -2.02
C CYS A 213 -23.27 -15.00 -0.78
N GLN A 214 -23.35 -14.31 0.37
CA GLN A 214 -23.94 -14.73 1.63
C GLN A 214 -24.05 -16.28 1.74
N ILE A 215 -22.89 -16.86 2.09
CA ILE A 215 -22.50 -18.09 2.82
C ILE A 215 -23.34 -19.37 2.64
N GLN A 216 -22.77 -20.45 2.09
CA GLN A 216 -23.16 -21.82 2.48
C GLN A 216 -22.03 -22.87 2.49
N ASN A 217 -21.83 -23.49 3.67
CA ASN A 217 -21.35 -24.86 3.93
C ASN A 217 -19.91 -25.29 3.59
N ARG A 218 -18.99 -24.88 4.47
CA ARG A 218 -18.07 -25.76 5.23
C ARG A 218 -17.37 -24.91 6.29
N SER A 219 -17.03 -25.49 7.43
CA SER A 219 -16.44 -24.74 8.54
C SER A 219 -14.99 -24.42 8.25
N GLU A 220 -14.68 -23.15 8.01
CA GLU A 220 -13.32 -22.62 8.11
C GLU A 220 -12.78 -22.89 9.52
N ARG A 221 -11.52 -23.35 9.63
CA ARG A 221 -10.93 -23.70 10.92
C ARG A 221 -9.54 -23.11 11.07
N ILE A 222 -9.21 -22.72 12.31
CA ILE A 222 -7.82 -22.56 12.74
C ILE A 222 -7.67 -23.48 13.95
N GLY A 223 -6.88 -24.54 13.78
CA GLY A 223 -6.78 -25.62 14.75
C GLY A 223 -8.14 -26.25 15.09
N ARG A 224 -8.50 -26.21 16.38
CA ARG A 224 -9.77 -26.79 16.88
C ARG A 224 -10.98 -25.87 16.71
N HIS A 225 -10.77 -24.59 16.42
CA HIS A 225 -11.81 -23.56 16.42
C HIS A 225 -12.46 -23.42 15.05
N LYS A 226 -13.79 -23.23 15.03
CA LYS A 226 -14.53 -22.92 13.81
C LYS A 226 -14.67 -21.41 13.67
N ILE A 227 -14.20 -20.90 12.54
CA ILE A 227 -14.09 -19.47 12.28
C ILE A 227 -14.96 -19.11 11.09
N VAL A 228 -15.34 -17.84 11.02
CA VAL A 228 -15.81 -17.22 9.78
C VAL A 228 -15.00 -15.96 9.52
N SER A 229 -14.41 -15.85 8.33
CA SER A 229 -13.71 -14.64 7.88
C SER A 229 -14.54 -13.83 6.89
N THR A 230 -14.60 -12.51 7.06
CA THR A 230 -15.26 -11.60 6.10
C THR A 230 -14.43 -10.36 5.82
N LYS A 231 -14.54 -9.84 4.59
CA LYS A 231 -14.07 -8.51 4.22
C LYS A 231 -15.26 -7.56 4.12
N LEU A 232 -15.15 -6.41 4.76
CA LEU A 232 -16.10 -5.33 4.62
C LEU A 232 -15.95 -4.68 3.24
N SER A 233 -17.08 -4.51 2.55
CA SER A 233 -17.09 -3.77 1.28
C SER A 233 -17.13 -2.27 1.57
N LYS A 234 -16.17 -1.51 1.06
CA LYS A 234 -16.20 -0.05 1.12
C LYS A 234 -17.10 0.44 0.00
N GLY A 235 -18.27 0.98 0.35
CA GLY A 235 -19.17 1.63 -0.60
C GLY A 235 -18.46 2.86 -1.20
N ALA A 236 -18.03 2.76 -2.46
CA ALA A 236 -17.06 3.66 -3.08
C ALA A 236 -17.49 5.14 -3.28
N LEU A 237 -18.65 5.55 -2.73
CA LEU A 237 -19.30 6.82 -3.03
C LEU A 237 -19.34 7.82 -1.85
N SER A 238 -19.17 7.39 -0.59
CA SER A 238 -19.10 8.32 0.57
C SER A 238 -18.63 7.63 1.88
N PRO A 239 -17.87 8.31 2.77
CA PRO A 239 -17.51 7.79 4.09
C PRO A 239 -18.72 7.37 4.95
N VAL A 240 -19.82 8.15 4.90
CA VAL A 240 -21.06 7.84 5.67
C VAL A 240 -21.69 6.53 5.17
N ASN A 241 -21.74 6.35 3.86
CA ASN A 241 -22.27 5.11 3.26
C ASN A 241 -21.37 3.91 3.57
N SER A 242 -20.06 4.12 3.73
CA SER A 242 -19.11 3.09 4.13
C SER A 242 -19.35 2.60 5.56
N LYS A 243 -19.62 3.53 6.49
CA LYS A 243 -19.96 3.21 7.89
C LYS A 243 -21.25 2.39 8.00
N ILE A 244 -22.33 2.85 7.36
CA ILE A 244 -23.62 2.13 7.32
C ILE A 244 -23.46 0.73 6.68
N SER A 245 -22.70 0.63 5.59
CA SER A 245 -22.43 -0.66 4.94
C SER A 245 -21.65 -1.62 5.84
N THR A 246 -20.72 -1.08 6.64
CA THR A 246 -19.95 -1.84 7.62
C THR A 246 -20.85 -2.38 8.71
N GLU A 247 -21.66 -1.53 9.35
CA GLU A 247 -22.59 -1.92 10.41
C GLU A 247 -23.59 -2.99 9.95
N ASN A 248 -24.14 -2.84 8.73
CA ASN A 248 -25.04 -3.82 8.15
C ASN A 248 -24.35 -5.18 7.92
N SER A 249 -23.10 -5.16 7.46
CA SER A 249 -22.33 -6.39 7.21
C SER A 249 -22.03 -7.14 8.51
N VAL A 250 -21.64 -6.42 9.56
CA VAL A 250 -21.35 -6.97 10.90
C VAL A 250 -22.62 -7.52 11.54
N THR A 251 -23.71 -6.75 11.52
CA THR A 251 -25.03 -7.19 12.02
C THR A 251 -25.51 -8.44 11.30
N ARG A 252 -25.29 -8.52 9.98
CA ARG A 252 -25.66 -9.70 9.20
C ARG A 252 -24.79 -10.92 9.54
N LEU A 253 -23.50 -10.72 9.76
CA LEU A 253 -22.60 -11.78 10.18
C LEU A 253 -23.02 -12.37 11.54
N LEU A 254 -23.27 -11.52 12.54
CA LEU A 254 -23.65 -11.95 13.89
C LEU A 254 -25.05 -12.58 13.93
N SER A 255 -26.01 -12.06 13.15
CA SER A 255 -27.34 -12.67 13.04
C SER A 255 -27.35 -14.00 12.30
N THR A 256 -26.45 -14.19 11.33
CA THR A 256 -26.27 -15.46 10.62
C THR A 256 -25.62 -16.50 11.53
N PHE A 257 -24.58 -16.08 12.27
CA PHE A 257 -23.78 -16.94 13.12
C PHE A 257 -23.92 -16.61 14.59
N SER A 258 -25.07 -16.98 15.15
CA SER A 258 -25.44 -16.65 16.53
C SER A 258 -24.54 -17.27 17.60
N LYS A 259 -23.63 -18.19 17.25
CA LYS A 259 -22.65 -18.77 18.17
C LYS A 259 -21.30 -18.06 18.21
N VAL A 260 -21.10 -17.01 17.41
CA VAL A 260 -19.86 -16.23 17.44
C VAL A 260 -19.74 -15.54 18.81
N GLN A 261 -18.72 -15.94 19.55
CA GLN A 261 -18.36 -15.40 20.86
C GLN A 261 -17.29 -14.34 20.71
N HIS A 262 -16.18 -14.67 20.02
CA HIS A 262 -15.02 -13.80 19.87
C HIS A 262 -14.94 -13.18 18.47
N VAL A 263 -14.67 -11.87 18.39
CA VAL A 263 -14.50 -11.15 17.12
C VAL A 263 -13.10 -10.57 16.99
N PHE A 264 -12.34 -11.03 16.01
CA PHE A 264 -11.03 -10.52 15.67
C PHE A 264 -11.14 -9.45 14.58
N LEU A 265 -10.57 -8.28 14.86
CA LEU A 265 -10.49 -7.15 13.95
C LEU A 265 -9.05 -7.11 13.46
N VAL A 266 -8.78 -7.69 12.28
CA VAL A 266 -7.42 -7.88 11.76
C VAL A 266 -7.21 -7.00 10.54
N GLY A 267 -6.12 -6.25 10.51
CA GLY A 267 -5.87 -5.36 9.40
C GLY A 267 -4.56 -4.60 9.50
N VAL A 268 -4.44 -3.55 8.69
CA VAL A 268 -3.30 -2.64 8.69
C VAL A 268 -3.61 -1.37 9.46
N GLY A 269 -2.57 -0.73 10.00
CA GLY A 269 -2.67 0.56 10.66
C GLY A 269 -1.41 1.41 10.46
N GLY A 270 -1.47 2.64 10.94
CA GLY A 270 -0.33 3.56 10.99
C GLY A 270 0.15 3.70 12.43
N SER A 271 1.45 3.65 12.68
CA SER A 271 1.98 3.79 14.04
C SER A 271 2.04 5.24 14.48
N VAL A 272 2.01 5.42 15.81
CA VAL A 272 2.42 6.67 16.45
C VAL A 272 3.92 6.60 16.71
N PRO A 273 4.74 7.36 15.97
CA PRO A 273 6.18 7.33 16.20
C PRO A 273 6.56 8.07 17.49
N ASP A 274 7.36 7.41 18.32
CA ASP A 274 8.14 8.05 19.37
C ASP A 274 9.56 8.33 18.84
N TYR A 275 10.05 9.56 18.98
CA TYR A 275 11.33 9.97 18.40
C TYR A 275 12.48 9.86 19.40
N GLU A 276 12.17 9.66 20.68
CA GLU A 276 13.12 9.71 21.78
C GLU A 276 13.24 8.35 22.47
N ASP A 277 12.12 7.68 22.68
CA ASP A 277 12.04 6.43 23.44
C ASP A 277 11.87 5.22 22.52
N ALA A 278 12.96 4.45 22.37
CA ALA A 278 12.97 3.22 21.59
C ALA A 278 11.94 2.19 22.06
N SER A 279 11.68 2.11 23.37
CA SER A 279 10.73 1.17 23.98
C SER A 279 9.27 1.54 23.71
N LYS A 280 9.03 2.69 23.05
CA LYS A 280 7.70 3.15 22.63
C LYS A 280 7.59 3.29 21.12
N HIS A 281 8.68 3.13 20.38
CA HIS A 281 8.77 3.41 18.95
C HIS A 281 8.40 2.19 18.10
N VAL A 282 7.19 2.21 17.55
CA VAL A 282 6.68 1.16 16.66
C VAL A 282 7.10 1.42 15.21
N LYS A 283 7.76 0.44 14.56
CA LYS A 283 8.31 0.57 13.20
C LYS A 283 7.42 -0.10 12.13
N LEU A 284 7.74 0.10 10.86
CA LEU A 284 6.99 -0.53 9.77
C LEU A 284 7.23 -2.05 9.74
N GLY A 285 6.14 -2.79 9.53
CA GLY A 285 6.12 -4.25 9.59
C GLY A 285 6.02 -4.83 11.01
N ASP A 286 6.00 -4.00 12.06
CA ASP A 286 5.61 -4.45 13.40
C ASP A 286 4.09 -4.59 13.51
N ILE A 287 3.63 -5.17 14.62
CA ILE A 287 2.22 -5.37 14.96
C ILE A 287 1.88 -4.60 16.22
N VAL A 288 0.74 -3.93 16.23
CA VAL A 288 0.13 -3.36 17.44
C VAL A 288 -1.14 -4.14 17.76
N VAL A 289 -1.27 -4.58 19.00
CA VAL A 289 -2.45 -5.30 19.49
C VAL A 289 -3.12 -4.54 20.63
N SER A 290 -4.45 -4.59 20.64
CA SER A 290 -5.25 -3.90 21.65
C SER A 290 -5.10 -4.57 23.01
N LEU A 291 -4.31 -3.95 23.87
CA LEU A 291 -4.36 -4.19 25.32
C LEU A 291 -4.64 -2.88 26.03
N PRO A 292 -5.33 -2.93 27.19
CA PRO A 292 -5.54 -1.73 27.99
C PRO A 292 -4.18 -1.16 28.41
N SER A 293 -4.03 0.15 28.31
CA SER A 293 -2.87 0.81 28.91
C SER A 293 -3.03 0.85 30.43
N HIS A 294 -1.93 0.75 31.19
CA HIS A 294 -1.95 0.83 32.66
C HIS A 294 -2.67 2.09 33.20
N GLU A 295 -2.76 3.15 32.40
CA GLU A 295 -3.42 4.40 32.80
C GLU A 295 -4.91 4.47 32.44
N ARG A 296 -5.39 3.66 31.47
CA ARG A 296 -6.77 3.69 30.97
C ARG A 296 -7.22 2.31 30.48
N SER A 297 -8.33 1.83 31.03
CA SER A 297 -8.92 0.51 30.72
C SER A 297 -9.60 0.41 29.33
N CYS A 298 -9.16 1.18 28.32
CA CYS A 298 -9.74 1.16 26.98
C CYS A 298 -8.83 0.47 25.97
N LEU A 299 -9.44 -0.31 25.08
CA LEU A 299 -8.79 -0.98 23.96
C LEU A 299 -8.76 -0.11 22.71
N TYR A 300 -9.78 0.74 22.56
CA TYR A 300 -9.95 1.60 21.40
C TYR A 300 -10.57 2.94 21.80
N VAL A 301 -10.12 4.01 21.13
CA VAL A 301 -10.62 5.37 21.33
C VAL A 301 -10.99 5.97 19.98
N HIS A 302 -12.20 6.51 19.85
CA HIS A 302 -12.61 7.26 18.66
C HIS A 302 -12.83 8.71 19.01
N CYS A 303 -12.18 9.62 18.29
CA CYS A 303 -12.46 11.05 18.39
C CYS A 303 -13.63 11.41 17.46
N GLN A 304 -14.77 11.74 18.07
CA GLN A 304 -15.99 12.14 17.36
C GLN A 304 -15.91 13.58 16.87
N ASN A 305 -15.37 14.48 17.69
CA ASN A 305 -15.25 15.89 17.35
C ASN A 305 -14.02 16.53 18.01
N ILE A 306 -13.50 17.58 17.37
CA ILE A 306 -12.35 18.35 17.86
C ILE A 306 -12.80 19.81 18.01
N GLU A 307 -12.74 20.33 19.23
CA GLU A 307 -12.95 21.75 19.53
C GLU A 307 -11.57 22.40 19.71
N HIS A 308 -11.26 23.44 18.93
CA HIS A 308 -10.01 24.21 19.08
C HIS A 308 -10.28 25.51 19.83
N ALA A 309 -9.68 25.64 21.01
CA ALA A 309 -9.77 26.84 21.81
C ALA A 309 -8.78 27.89 21.30
N LEU A 310 -9.23 28.78 20.41
CA LEU A 310 -8.38 29.80 19.76
C LEU A 310 -7.58 30.69 20.74
N ARG A 311 -8.06 30.86 21.99
CA ARG A 311 -7.37 31.67 23.00
C ARG A 311 -6.20 30.97 23.68
N THR A 312 -6.24 29.64 23.83
CA THR A 312 -5.20 28.85 24.50
C THR A 312 -4.38 27.98 23.54
N ASP A 313 -4.79 27.90 22.27
CA ASP A 313 -4.26 26.97 21.27
C ASP A 313 -4.36 25.49 21.71
N GLU A 314 -5.32 25.19 22.59
CA GLU A 314 -5.58 23.84 23.08
C GLU A 314 -6.66 23.15 22.27
N TYR A 315 -6.52 21.84 22.11
CA TYR A 315 -7.52 20.98 21.48
C TYR A 315 -8.29 20.21 22.55
N LYS A 316 -9.60 20.32 22.52
CA LYS A 316 -10.50 19.49 23.30
C LYS A 316 -11.10 18.42 22.39
N PHE A 317 -10.83 17.17 22.74
CA PHE A 317 -11.29 16.01 21.98
C PHE A 317 -12.54 15.44 22.63
N ASN A 318 -13.63 15.36 21.86
CA ASN A 318 -14.79 14.58 22.26
C ASN A 318 -14.57 13.14 21.80
N VAL A 319 -14.46 12.22 22.77
CA VAL A 319 -14.04 10.85 22.53
C VAL A 319 -15.07 9.83 23.01
N LYS A 320 -15.19 8.73 22.25
CA LYS A 320 -15.83 7.50 22.68
C LYS A 320 -14.77 6.43 22.94
N HIS A 321 -14.95 5.67 24.02
CA HIS A 321 -14.05 4.60 24.43
C HIS A 321 -14.75 3.25 24.27
N TRP A 322 -14.00 2.24 23.84
CA TRP A 322 -14.43 0.85 23.93
C TRP A 322 -13.45 0.05 24.77
N ALA A 323 -14.02 -0.82 25.58
CA ALA A 323 -13.35 -1.84 26.36
C ALA A 323 -14.10 -3.17 26.14
N CYS A 324 -13.46 -4.28 26.54
CA CYS A 324 -14.13 -5.57 26.59
C CYS A 324 -14.48 -5.91 28.04
N ALA A 325 -15.67 -6.47 28.25
CA ALA A 325 -16.03 -7.09 29.52
C ALA A 325 -15.38 -8.48 29.67
N ASP A 326 -15.21 -9.19 28.55
CA ASP A 326 -14.47 -10.45 28.47
C ASP A 326 -12.98 -10.17 28.27
N ASP A 327 -12.16 -10.58 29.23
CA ASP A 327 -10.70 -10.40 29.24
C ASP A 327 -9.93 -11.64 28.77
N THR A 328 -10.62 -12.68 28.26
CA THR A 328 -10.00 -13.96 27.86
C THR A 328 -8.91 -13.76 26.81
N LEU A 329 -9.18 -12.98 25.76
CA LEU A 329 -8.23 -12.72 24.67
C LEU A 329 -7.05 -11.87 25.15
N GLN A 330 -7.31 -10.93 26.06
CA GLN A 330 -6.32 -10.04 26.67
C GLN A 330 -5.36 -10.84 27.56
N LYS A 331 -5.86 -11.74 28.41
CA LYS A 331 -5.05 -12.65 29.23
C LYS A 331 -4.15 -13.56 28.39
N ILE A 332 -4.64 -14.03 27.24
CA ILE A 332 -3.82 -14.84 26.32
C ILE A 332 -2.74 -13.99 25.68
N ALA A 333 -3.05 -12.77 25.23
CA ALA A 333 -2.06 -11.85 24.69
C ALA A 333 -0.99 -11.48 25.74
N GLU A 334 -1.38 -11.27 27.00
CA GLU A 334 -0.44 -11.06 28.12
C GLU A 334 0.43 -12.30 28.37
N LYS A 335 -0.13 -13.52 28.29
CA LYS A 335 0.64 -14.75 28.40
C LYS A 335 1.67 -14.87 27.28
N ILE A 336 1.28 -14.58 26.03
CA ILE A 336 2.19 -14.56 24.87
C ILE A 336 3.32 -13.54 25.12
N ARG A 337 2.96 -12.32 25.56
CA ARG A 337 3.92 -11.27 25.91
C ARG A 337 4.92 -11.73 26.97
N ASN A 338 4.43 -12.31 28.07
CA ASN A 338 5.30 -12.74 29.16
C ASN A 338 6.29 -13.82 28.71
N VAL A 339 5.85 -14.74 27.85
CA VAL A 339 6.74 -15.76 27.26
C VAL A 339 7.80 -15.09 26.37
N THR A 340 7.42 -14.14 25.52
CA THR A 340 8.37 -13.47 24.62
C THR A 340 9.32 -12.52 25.33
N ASP A 341 8.88 -11.85 26.40
CA ASP A 341 9.70 -10.92 27.18
C ASP A 341 10.66 -11.65 28.15
N SER A 342 10.31 -12.85 28.61
CA SER A 342 11.12 -13.64 29.56
C SER A 342 12.08 -14.61 28.86
N SER A 343 11.84 -14.94 27.60
CA SER A 343 12.66 -15.86 26.84
C SER A 343 13.97 -15.20 26.43
N SER A 344 15.11 -15.84 26.71
CA SER A 344 16.38 -15.51 26.05
C SER A 344 16.43 -16.02 24.60
N ASP A 345 15.45 -16.85 24.23
CA ASP A 345 15.31 -17.42 22.90
C ASP A 345 14.71 -16.41 21.93
N THR A 346 15.19 -16.45 20.68
CA THR A 346 14.70 -15.58 19.60
C THR A 346 13.41 -16.10 18.97
N GLU A 347 12.93 -17.29 19.38
CA GLU A 347 11.72 -17.89 18.84
C GLU A 347 10.47 -17.10 19.24
N ARG A 348 9.79 -16.51 18.25
CA ARG A 348 8.49 -15.86 18.46
C ARG A 348 7.41 -16.74 17.85
N PRO A 349 6.30 -16.96 18.57
CA PRO A 349 5.30 -17.95 18.16
C PRO A 349 4.56 -17.59 16.86
N TRP A 350 4.62 -16.33 16.42
CA TRP A 350 4.06 -15.90 15.14
C TRP A 350 4.99 -16.12 13.94
N ASP A 351 6.28 -16.40 14.14
CA ASP A 351 7.25 -16.54 13.05
C ASP A 351 6.91 -17.74 12.14
N ILE A 352 6.50 -18.87 12.74
CA ILE A 352 6.08 -20.06 11.98
C ILE A 352 4.87 -19.76 11.08
N TYR A 353 3.95 -18.90 11.53
CA TYR A 353 2.77 -18.53 10.76
C TYR A 353 3.08 -17.44 9.73
N LEU A 354 4.09 -16.61 9.96
CA LEU A 354 4.62 -15.71 8.93
C LEU A 354 5.20 -16.50 7.75
N GLU A 355 5.99 -17.54 8.05
CA GLU A 355 6.56 -18.44 7.03
C GLU A 355 5.46 -19.22 6.28
N GLU A 356 4.50 -19.80 7.02
CA GLU A 356 3.35 -20.50 6.44
C GLU A 356 2.54 -19.59 5.49
N ALA A 357 2.19 -18.38 5.94
CA ALA A 357 1.45 -17.42 5.12
C ALA A 357 2.26 -16.97 3.91
N SER A 358 3.56 -16.70 4.10
CA SER A 358 4.44 -16.28 3.02
C SER A 358 4.53 -17.34 1.92
N GLU A 359 4.53 -18.63 2.26
CA GLU A 359 4.50 -19.72 1.28
C GLU A 359 3.18 -19.76 0.51
N ARG A 360 2.06 -19.73 1.24
CA ARG A 360 0.71 -19.82 0.65
C ARG A 360 0.36 -18.60 -0.22
N LEU A 361 0.97 -17.44 0.03
CA LEU A 361 0.73 -16.19 -0.69
C LEU A 361 1.70 -15.93 -1.85
N LYS A 362 2.66 -16.83 -2.14
CA LYS A 362 3.66 -16.62 -3.22
C LYS A 362 3.04 -16.39 -4.61
N ALA A 363 1.89 -16.99 -4.87
CA ALA A 363 1.20 -16.91 -6.16
C ALA A 363 0.33 -15.65 -6.30
N GLU A 364 0.13 -14.88 -5.23
CA GLU A 364 -0.67 -13.67 -5.26
C GLU A 364 0.03 -12.53 -6.00
N GLU A 365 -0.76 -11.63 -6.61
CA GLU A 365 -0.23 -10.47 -7.35
C GLU A 365 0.54 -9.49 -6.44
N SER A 366 0.05 -9.32 -5.21
CA SER A 366 0.69 -8.46 -4.22
C SER A 366 1.87 -9.18 -3.59
N SER A 367 3.03 -8.52 -3.52
CA SER A 367 4.18 -9.08 -2.80
C SER A 367 3.95 -8.97 -1.29
N PHE A 368 3.75 -10.11 -0.64
CA PHE A 368 3.69 -10.24 0.82
C PHE A 368 5.06 -10.34 1.48
N HIS A 369 6.15 -10.27 0.71
CA HIS A 369 7.50 -10.20 1.26
C HIS A 369 7.70 -8.92 2.05
N ARG A 370 8.52 -8.99 3.11
CA ARG A 370 8.91 -7.80 3.84
C ARG A 370 9.62 -6.81 2.91
N PRO A 371 9.17 -5.55 2.82
CA PRO A 371 9.91 -4.53 2.11
C PRO A 371 11.31 -4.32 2.72
N PHE A 372 12.25 -3.83 1.91
CA PHE A 372 13.61 -3.54 2.39
C PHE A 372 13.59 -2.55 3.56
N ILE A 373 14.44 -2.78 4.55
CA ILE A 373 14.44 -1.97 5.78
C ILE A 373 14.67 -0.46 5.52
N ASN A 374 15.38 -0.10 4.46
CA ASN A 374 15.61 1.29 4.07
C ASN A 374 14.37 2.01 3.48
N THR A 375 13.28 1.28 3.22
CA THR A 375 11.99 1.86 2.82
C THR A 375 11.12 2.22 4.02
N ASP A 376 11.49 1.76 5.22
CA ASP A 376 11.04 2.35 6.48
C ASP A 376 11.70 3.72 6.64
N ARG A 377 10.86 4.76 6.60
CA ARG A 377 11.29 6.15 6.55
C ARG A 377 10.46 6.94 7.54
N LEU A 378 11.13 7.37 8.60
CA LEU A 378 10.55 8.24 9.60
C LEU A 378 10.75 9.71 9.24
N TYR A 379 9.68 10.49 9.38
CA TYR A 379 9.67 11.92 9.13
C TYR A 379 9.17 12.67 10.35
N TYR A 380 9.80 13.79 10.67
CA TYR A 380 9.41 14.70 11.73
C TYR A 380 9.00 16.04 11.13
N THR A 381 7.83 16.55 11.55
CA THR A 381 7.39 17.91 11.22
C THR A 381 7.82 18.86 12.34
N ASN A 382 8.70 19.79 12.00
CA ASN A 382 9.18 20.85 12.88
C ASN A 382 8.06 21.87 13.21
N PRO A 383 8.22 22.67 14.28
CA PRO A 383 7.25 23.72 14.63
C PRO A 383 7.01 24.76 13.52
N ASP A 384 7.98 24.97 12.63
CA ASP A 384 7.90 25.86 11.47
C ASP A 384 7.18 25.22 10.25
N GLY A 385 6.71 23.98 10.38
CA GLY A 385 6.04 23.21 9.34
C GLY A 385 6.98 22.47 8.38
N THR A 386 8.30 22.62 8.52
CA THR A 386 9.26 21.89 7.68
C THR A 386 9.27 20.40 8.05
N VAL A 387 9.36 19.54 7.04
CA VAL A 387 9.38 18.09 7.22
C VAL A 387 10.77 17.56 6.94
N VAL A 388 11.39 16.96 7.95
CA VAL A 388 12.73 16.39 7.86
C VAL A 388 12.68 14.88 8.04
N LYS A 389 13.51 14.16 7.27
CA LYS A 389 13.71 12.72 7.50
C LYS A 389 14.62 12.55 8.72
N VAL A 390 14.21 11.69 9.65
CA VAL A 390 14.97 11.40 10.87
C VAL A 390 15.31 9.91 10.93
N HIS A 391 16.31 9.58 11.75
CA HIS A 391 16.65 8.19 12.03
C HIS A 391 15.68 7.60 13.06
N HIS A 392 15.46 6.30 12.98
CA HIS A 392 14.76 5.58 14.05
C HIS A 392 15.63 5.58 15.31
N PRO A 393 15.03 5.68 16.51
CA PRO A 393 15.77 5.44 17.74
C PRO A 393 16.38 4.02 17.72
N PRO A 394 17.57 3.82 18.30
CA PRO A 394 18.20 2.51 18.38
C PRO A 394 17.28 1.56 19.15
N GLY A 395 16.98 0.38 18.59
CA GLY A 395 16.06 -0.57 19.21
C GLY A 395 16.46 -0.92 20.65
N ASP A 396 15.48 -1.23 21.50
CA ASP A 396 15.75 -1.76 22.83
C ASP A 396 16.19 -3.23 22.76
N ARG A 397 16.38 -3.88 23.93
CA ARG A 397 16.84 -5.27 24.01
C ARG A 397 15.87 -6.29 23.40
N ASN A 398 14.58 -5.97 23.33
CA ASN A 398 13.55 -6.90 22.88
C ASN A 398 13.20 -6.70 21.40
N TYR A 399 13.63 -5.58 20.81
CA TYR A 399 13.46 -5.28 19.40
C TYR A 399 14.47 -6.05 18.53
N ILE A 400 13.98 -6.89 17.62
CA ILE A 400 14.82 -7.59 16.64
C ILE A 400 14.62 -6.94 15.27
N GLU A 401 15.65 -6.25 14.80
CA GLU A 401 15.66 -5.60 13.49
C GLU A 401 15.52 -6.63 12.36
N GLY A 402 14.76 -6.28 11.32
CA GLY A 402 14.51 -7.22 10.22
C GLY A 402 13.49 -8.31 10.53
N ARG A 403 12.97 -8.41 11.78
CA ARG A 403 11.83 -9.29 12.15
C ARG A 403 10.58 -8.50 12.56
N THR A 404 9.44 -9.18 12.64
CA THR A 404 8.16 -8.60 13.09
C THR A 404 8.14 -8.56 14.62
N ASN A 405 7.98 -7.38 15.21
CA ASN A 405 7.85 -7.19 16.66
C ASN A 405 6.39 -6.89 17.02
N VAL A 406 5.99 -7.21 18.25
CA VAL A 406 4.61 -7.00 18.74
C VAL A 406 4.63 -5.95 19.84
N TRP A 407 3.71 -4.99 19.72
CA TRP A 407 3.52 -3.89 20.64
C TRP A 407 2.11 -3.90 21.17
N PHE A 408 1.94 -3.42 22.39
CA PHE A 408 0.67 -3.47 23.11
C PHE A 408 0.22 -2.06 23.46
N GLY A 409 -1.05 -1.76 23.18
CA GLY A 409 -1.66 -0.50 23.59
C GLY A 409 -2.98 -0.19 22.90
N ALA A 410 -3.58 0.95 23.26
CA ALA A 410 -4.84 1.39 22.68
C ALA A 410 -4.67 1.82 21.21
N LEU A 411 -5.71 1.58 20.41
CA LEU A 411 -5.78 2.01 19.01
C LEU A 411 -6.85 3.09 18.83
N SER A 412 -6.83 3.79 17.69
CA SER A 412 -7.80 4.85 17.37
C SER A 412 -8.10 4.95 15.89
N ASN A 413 -9.25 5.50 15.52
CA ASN A 413 -9.50 5.88 14.13
C ASN A 413 -8.64 7.10 13.76
N GLY A 414 -7.92 7.03 12.65
CA GLY A 414 -7.01 8.08 12.16
C GLY A 414 -7.66 9.17 11.29
N MET A 415 -8.87 8.99 10.77
CA MET A 415 -9.38 9.77 9.63
C MET A 415 -9.36 11.31 9.81
N ASN A 416 -9.67 11.79 11.03
CA ASN A 416 -9.73 13.23 11.36
C ASN A 416 -8.48 13.75 12.09
N ILE A 417 -7.67 12.86 12.66
CA ILE A 417 -6.54 13.22 13.52
C ILE A 417 -5.20 12.92 12.84
N ALA A 418 -5.09 11.75 12.20
CA ALA A 418 -3.81 11.23 11.73
C ALA A 418 -3.22 12.03 10.56
N LYS A 419 -3.98 12.92 9.92
CA LYS A 419 -3.50 13.77 8.82
C LYS A 419 -2.72 14.99 9.30
N ASP A 420 -2.94 15.43 10.54
CA ASP A 420 -2.25 16.57 11.13
C ASP A 420 -1.24 16.06 12.17
N GLY A 421 0.05 16.35 11.96
CA GLY A 421 1.11 15.86 12.81
C GLY A 421 1.03 16.33 14.27
N LYS A 422 0.53 17.55 14.53
CA LYS A 422 0.33 18.11 15.87
C LYS A 422 -0.86 17.43 16.54
N LEU A 423 -2.02 17.37 15.89
CA LEU A 423 -3.21 16.69 16.41
C LEU A 423 -2.91 15.23 16.72
N ARG A 424 -2.25 14.52 15.79
CA ARG A 424 -1.86 13.12 15.94
C ARG A 424 -0.99 12.90 17.17
N LYS A 425 0.08 13.67 17.34
CA LYS A 425 0.97 13.55 18.52
C LYS A 425 0.23 13.90 19.83
N THR A 426 -0.53 15.00 19.83
CA THR A 426 -1.27 15.45 21.02
C THR A 426 -2.31 14.42 21.45
N PHE A 427 -3.13 13.93 20.52
CA PHE A 427 -4.14 12.92 20.80
C PHE A 427 -3.51 11.61 21.29
N ALA A 428 -2.46 11.14 20.61
CA ALA A 428 -1.79 9.91 21.02
C ALA A 428 -1.20 9.99 22.42
N ARG A 429 -0.56 11.12 22.77
CA ARG A 429 -0.04 11.35 24.13
C ARG A 429 -1.16 11.40 25.16
N LEU A 430 -2.25 12.12 24.86
CA LEU A 430 -3.37 12.27 25.80
C LEU A 430 -4.12 10.97 26.05
N TYR A 431 -4.21 10.07 25.07
CA TYR A 431 -5.03 8.86 25.15
C TYR A 431 -4.24 7.55 25.12
N GLY A 432 -2.90 7.61 25.13
CA GLY A 432 -2.03 6.42 25.09
C GLY A 432 -2.16 5.61 23.80
N ILE A 433 -2.42 6.27 22.66
CA ILE A 433 -2.63 5.60 21.37
C ILE A 433 -1.29 5.14 20.79
N LYS A 434 -1.22 3.87 20.39
CA LYS A 434 -0.04 3.27 19.75
C LYS A 434 -0.15 3.15 18.24
N ALA A 435 -1.36 2.97 17.72
CA ALA A 435 -1.62 2.92 16.30
C ALA A 435 -2.98 3.52 15.95
N TYR A 436 -3.05 4.08 14.74
CA TYR A 436 -4.28 4.48 14.11
C TYR A 436 -4.69 3.48 13.03
N ASP A 437 -5.98 3.36 12.81
CA ASP A 437 -6.54 2.59 11.71
C ASP A 437 -7.67 3.35 11.03
N LEU A 438 -8.35 2.64 10.13
CA LEU A 438 -9.53 3.10 9.44
C LEU A 438 -10.68 2.11 9.69
N ASP A 439 -11.87 2.65 9.96
CA ASP A 439 -13.17 1.95 9.96
C ASP A 439 -13.46 1.03 11.17
N THR A 440 -12.58 0.93 12.17
CA THR A 440 -12.85 0.06 13.35
C THR A 440 -13.96 0.58 14.25
N ASP A 441 -14.14 1.90 14.36
CA ASP A 441 -15.22 2.50 15.15
C ASP A 441 -16.61 2.06 14.67
N ALA A 442 -16.82 1.99 13.35
CA ALA A 442 -18.07 1.50 12.76
C ALA A 442 -18.35 0.03 13.11
N ILE A 443 -17.29 -0.80 13.15
CA ILE A 443 -17.43 -2.20 13.55
C ILE A 443 -17.78 -2.29 15.03
N LEU A 444 -17.08 -1.54 15.89
CA LEU A 444 -17.30 -1.54 17.33
C LEU A 444 -18.69 -1.03 17.71
N GLU A 445 -19.23 -0.02 17.02
CA GLU A 445 -20.62 0.42 17.20
C GLU A 445 -21.62 -0.71 16.90
N SER A 446 -21.37 -1.48 15.84
CA SER A 446 -22.21 -2.63 15.51
C SER A 446 -22.07 -3.77 16.54
N LEU A 447 -20.86 -4.06 17.03
CA LEU A 447 -20.65 -5.09 18.07
C LEU A 447 -21.38 -4.73 19.36
N GLU A 448 -21.27 -3.48 19.79
CA GLU A 448 -21.96 -2.93 20.98
C GLU A 448 -23.48 -3.05 20.83
N GLY A 449 -24.03 -2.64 19.68
CA GLY A 449 -25.47 -2.76 19.40
C GLY A 449 -25.98 -4.21 19.37
N ASN A 450 -25.13 -5.16 19.00
CA ASN A 450 -25.44 -6.60 19.00
C ASN A 450 -25.07 -7.31 20.32
N ARG A 451 -24.62 -6.57 21.35
CA ARG A 451 -24.19 -7.10 22.65
C ARG A 451 -23.09 -8.18 22.56
N ASN A 452 -22.21 -8.06 21.57
CA ASN A 452 -20.99 -8.87 21.52
C ASN A 452 -19.85 -8.07 22.16
N GLU A 453 -19.41 -8.51 23.34
CA GLU A 453 -18.46 -7.76 24.18
C GLU A 453 -17.05 -8.38 24.19
N SER A 454 -16.78 -9.36 23.31
CA SER A 454 -15.50 -10.05 23.22
C SER A 454 -14.87 -9.82 21.84
N PHE A 455 -14.00 -8.82 21.77
CA PHE A 455 -13.28 -8.48 20.54
C PHE A 455 -11.80 -8.22 20.79
N PHE A 456 -11.01 -8.36 19.73
CA PHE A 456 -9.57 -8.12 19.80
C PHE A 456 -9.06 -7.48 18.51
N ILE A 457 -8.31 -6.40 18.62
CA ILE A 457 -7.85 -5.58 17.49
C ILE A 457 -6.37 -5.82 17.26
N ILE A 458 -6.01 -6.18 16.03
CA ILE A 458 -4.65 -6.49 15.61
C ILE A 458 -4.34 -5.66 14.36
N ARG A 459 -3.33 -4.79 14.42
CA ARG A 459 -2.92 -3.93 13.31
C ARG A 459 -1.46 -4.16 12.96
N GLY A 460 -1.19 -4.60 11.74
CA GLY A 460 0.15 -4.56 11.17
C GLY A 460 0.46 -3.15 10.68
N ILE A 461 1.64 -2.64 11.00
CA ILE A 461 1.98 -1.24 10.73
C ILE A 461 2.51 -1.05 9.32
N ALA A 462 1.80 -0.25 8.52
CA ALA A 462 2.12 0.04 7.12
C ALA A 462 2.63 1.47 6.88
N ASP A 463 2.36 2.40 7.79
CA ASP A 463 2.92 3.76 7.79
C ASP A 463 2.97 4.39 9.19
N TYR A 464 3.24 5.70 9.26
CA TYR A 464 3.25 6.53 10.47
C TYR A 464 2.04 7.49 10.53
N ALA A 465 0.93 7.11 9.88
CA ALA A 465 -0.30 7.88 9.79
C ALA A 465 -1.52 7.03 10.17
N ASP A 466 -2.21 6.43 9.20
CA ASP A 466 -3.47 5.68 9.38
C ASP A 466 -3.46 4.29 8.69
N GLY A 467 -2.33 3.87 8.13
CA GLY A 467 -2.18 2.61 7.41
C GLY A 467 -2.53 2.68 5.93
N SER A 468 -2.75 3.87 5.36
CA SER A 468 -3.12 4.06 3.95
C SER A 468 -1.95 3.91 2.94
N ARG A 469 -0.69 3.84 3.39
CA ARG A 469 0.47 3.64 2.48
C ARG A 469 0.58 2.20 1.99
N LYS A 470 0.33 2.00 0.70
CA LYS A 470 0.23 0.68 0.07
C LYS A 470 1.48 -0.21 0.10
N GLU A 471 2.67 0.37 0.06
CA GLU A 471 3.94 -0.38 -0.11
C GLU A 471 4.13 -1.46 0.96
N TRP A 472 3.73 -1.17 2.20
CA TRP A 472 3.89 -2.09 3.34
C TRP A 472 2.62 -2.88 3.66
N GLN A 473 1.45 -2.50 3.10
CA GLN A 473 0.17 -3.09 3.46
C GLN A 473 0.13 -4.62 3.35
N PRO A 474 0.61 -5.28 2.27
CA PRO A 474 0.54 -6.74 2.17
C PRO A 474 1.31 -7.44 3.29
N TYR A 475 2.59 -7.11 3.49
CA TYR A 475 3.40 -7.70 4.56
C TYR A 475 2.80 -7.42 5.95
N SER A 476 2.38 -6.18 6.20
CA SER A 476 1.80 -5.79 7.49
C SER A 476 0.48 -6.52 7.76
N ALA A 477 -0.37 -6.70 6.75
CA ALA A 477 -1.58 -7.52 6.85
C ALA A 477 -1.26 -8.99 7.19
N MET A 478 -0.25 -9.58 6.52
CA MET A 478 0.22 -10.94 6.80
C MET A 478 0.77 -11.08 8.21
N ALA A 479 1.54 -10.10 8.69
CA ALA A 479 2.04 -10.07 10.06
C ALA A 479 0.89 -10.06 11.08
N ALA A 480 -0.11 -9.19 10.89
CA ALA A 480 -1.29 -9.16 11.74
C ALA A 480 -2.04 -10.50 11.75
N ALA A 481 -2.20 -11.14 10.58
CA ALA A 481 -2.85 -12.44 10.46
C ALA A 481 -2.05 -13.58 11.15
N ALA A 482 -0.71 -13.55 11.08
CA ALA A 482 0.15 -14.51 11.76
C ALA A 482 0.02 -14.43 13.30
N TYR A 483 -0.04 -13.21 13.84
CA TYR A 483 -0.31 -13.02 15.27
C TYR A 483 -1.74 -13.44 15.65
N MET A 484 -2.73 -13.16 14.81
CA MET A 484 -4.10 -13.65 15.01
C MET A 484 -4.13 -15.18 15.14
N LYS A 485 -3.49 -15.91 14.22
CA LYS A 485 -3.41 -17.38 14.28
C LYS A 485 -2.73 -17.84 15.56
N THR A 486 -1.65 -17.17 15.98
CA THR A 486 -0.96 -17.44 17.25
C THR A 486 -1.91 -17.36 18.45
N LEU A 487 -2.68 -16.27 18.54
CA LEU A 487 -3.63 -16.06 19.63
C LEU A 487 -4.74 -17.11 19.61
N ILE A 488 -5.29 -17.42 18.44
CA ILE A 488 -6.35 -18.43 18.28
C ILE A 488 -5.87 -19.83 18.65
N MET A 489 -4.62 -20.18 18.33
CA MET A 489 -4.03 -21.48 18.69
C MET A 489 -3.75 -21.60 20.19
N ALA A 490 -3.63 -20.48 20.90
CA ALA A 490 -3.46 -20.43 22.35
C ALA A 490 -4.79 -20.43 23.15
N LEU A 491 -5.94 -20.26 22.47
CA LEU A 491 -7.30 -20.42 23.03
C LEU A 491 -7.68 -21.90 23.17
#